data_AF-A0A7J9YVF2-F1
#
_entry.id   AF-A0A7J9YVF2-F1
#
_cell.length_a   1.000
_cell.length_b   1.000
_cell.length_c   1.000
_cell.angle_alpha   90.00
_cell.angle_beta   90.00
_cell.angle_gamma   90.00
#
_symmetry.space_group_name_H-M   'P 1'
#
loop_
_entity.id
_entity.type
_entity.pdbx_description
1 polymer ?
#
loop_
_entity_poly.entity_id
_entity_poly.type
_entity_poly.pdbx_seq_one_letter_code
_entity_poly.pdbx_strand_id
1 'polypeptide(L)'
;MSELNGDRSAWLRCYRCWSTRLEAQVHYDAIIRVDPDSGETAERVEEVQEAVVQCLDCMHDQPHLTIDEGRVVPISERWERMVAGTPWVASCTVTVDQDQVETCSGPEAADSLTYAAFGDPGTREFFTHVRFHKHDEELIVVHLLVELYARSAEEATDVLEEASRGTLELTSLAEESRPPAHAADEAH
;
A
#
# COMPACT_ATOMS: atom_id res chain seq x y z
N MET A 1 -4.17 25.65 20.32
CA MET A 1 -4.20 25.53 18.84
C MET A 1 -2.95 26.17 18.21
N SER A 2 -1.75 25.72 18.60
CA SER A 2 -0.49 26.19 17.99
C SER A 2 0.61 25.12 17.94
N GLU A 3 0.38 23.92 18.49
CA GLU A 3 1.36 22.81 18.47
C GLU A 3 1.15 21.85 17.28
N LEU A 4 0.00 21.91 16.59
CA LEU A 4 -0.31 21.05 15.43
C LEU A 4 0.26 21.53 14.09
N ASN A 5 0.80 22.76 14.02
CA ASN A 5 1.30 23.31 12.75
C ASN A 5 2.75 22.93 12.43
N GLY A 6 3.55 22.49 13.43
CA GLY A 6 4.90 21.95 13.19
C GLY A 6 4.88 20.54 12.59
N ASP A 7 3.78 19.82 12.79
CA ASP A 7 3.63 18.39 12.43
C ASP A 7 2.97 18.21 11.05
N ARG A 8 2.15 19.18 10.62
CA ARG A 8 1.45 19.14 9.30
C ARG A 8 2.37 19.09 8.10
N SER A 9 3.56 19.70 8.19
CA SER A 9 4.55 19.66 7.11
C SER A 9 5.30 18.34 7.03
N ALA A 10 5.28 17.53 8.09
CA ALA A 10 6.02 16.28 8.11
C ALA A 10 5.35 15.25 7.19
N TRP A 11 4.05 15.01 7.35
CA TRP A 11 3.35 13.92 6.64
C TRP A 11 2.81 14.27 5.24
N LEU A 12 2.52 15.55 4.95
CA LEU A 12 1.96 15.96 3.65
C LEU A 12 3.07 16.15 2.60
N ARG A 13 3.78 15.07 2.31
CA ARG A 13 4.84 14.99 1.29
C ARG A 13 5.00 13.56 0.80
N CYS A 14 5.71 13.40 -0.30
CA CYS A 14 6.08 12.09 -0.81
C CYS A 14 7.03 11.39 0.18
N TYR A 15 6.71 10.17 0.60
CA TYR A 15 7.57 9.42 1.52
C TYR A 15 8.91 9.01 0.87
N ARG A 16 8.92 8.86 -0.46
CA ARG A 16 10.09 8.43 -1.24
C ARG A 16 10.98 9.58 -1.68
N CYS A 17 10.39 10.64 -2.24
CA CYS A 17 11.16 11.76 -2.80
C CYS A 17 11.00 13.09 -2.07
N TRP A 18 10.26 13.16 -0.97
CA TRP A 18 10.01 14.38 -0.17
C TRP A 18 9.34 15.54 -0.91
N SER A 19 9.01 15.38 -2.19
CA SER A 19 8.23 16.36 -2.94
C SER A 19 6.87 16.60 -2.30
N THR A 20 6.41 17.84 -2.34
CA THR A 20 5.07 18.26 -1.92
C THR A 20 4.11 18.38 -3.11
N ARG A 21 4.57 18.08 -4.34
CA ARG A 21 3.75 18.04 -5.55
C ARG A 21 2.95 16.74 -5.57
N LEU A 22 1.83 16.76 -4.87
CA LEU A 22 0.89 15.64 -4.77
C LEU A 22 -0.38 15.94 -5.55
N GLU A 23 -0.93 14.92 -6.20
CA GLU A 23 -2.25 14.95 -6.83
C GLU A 23 -3.13 13.87 -6.19
N ALA A 24 -4.41 14.17 -6.02
CA ALA A 24 -5.38 13.23 -5.50
C ALA A 24 -6.38 12.89 -6.61
N GLN A 25 -6.47 11.61 -6.96
CA GLN A 25 -7.41 11.08 -7.94
C GLN A 25 -8.55 10.42 -7.17
N VAL A 26 -9.79 10.84 -7.44
CA VAL A 26 -10.98 10.38 -6.73
C VAL A 26 -11.97 9.81 -7.72
N HIS A 27 -12.26 8.53 -7.55
CA HIS A 27 -13.25 7.79 -8.31
C HIS A 27 -14.50 7.64 -7.44
N TYR A 28 -15.63 8.07 -8.00
CA TYR A 28 -16.94 7.90 -7.37
C TYR A 28 -17.73 6.90 -8.20
N ASP A 29 -17.88 5.70 -7.65
CA ASP A 29 -18.76 4.71 -8.23
C ASP A 29 -20.05 4.68 -7.42
N ALA A 30 -21.19 4.82 -8.11
CA ALA A 30 -22.50 4.81 -7.50
C ALA A 30 -23.46 3.91 -8.29
N ILE A 31 -24.12 2.99 -7.58
CA ILE A 31 -25.19 2.18 -8.16
C ILE A 31 -26.52 2.88 -7.91
N ILE A 32 -27.11 3.40 -8.99
CA ILE A 32 -28.40 4.08 -8.96
C ILE A 32 -29.44 3.16 -9.61
N ARG A 33 -30.45 2.76 -8.85
CA ARG A 33 -31.61 2.05 -9.42
C ARG A 33 -32.44 3.02 -10.24
N VAL A 34 -32.92 2.57 -11.39
CA VAL A 34 -33.79 3.35 -12.26
C VAL A 34 -35.12 2.65 -12.35
N ASP A 35 -36.21 3.38 -12.10
CA ASP A 35 -37.56 2.90 -12.38
C ASP A 35 -37.71 2.74 -13.91
N PRO A 36 -37.97 1.52 -14.43
CA PRO A 36 -38.06 1.28 -15.86
C PRO A 36 -39.27 1.95 -16.53
N ASP A 37 -40.34 2.25 -15.78
CA ASP A 37 -41.58 2.80 -16.34
C ASP A 37 -41.55 4.33 -16.42
N SER A 38 -40.93 5.00 -15.46
CA SER A 38 -40.83 6.47 -15.39
C SER A 38 -39.46 7.03 -15.81
N GLY A 39 -38.41 6.22 -15.74
CA GLY A 39 -37.02 6.65 -15.89
C GLY A 39 -36.48 7.44 -14.70
N GLU A 40 -37.25 7.59 -13.62
CA GLU A 40 -36.80 8.30 -12.42
C GLU A 40 -35.76 7.46 -11.65
N THR A 41 -34.75 8.15 -11.12
CA THR A 41 -33.74 7.53 -10.25
C THR A 41 -34.37 7.22 -8.90
N ALA A 42 -34.38 5.96 -8.51
CA ALA A 42 -34.73 5.53 -7.17
C ALA A 42 -33.56 5.78 -6.18
N GLU A 43 -33.79 5.41 -4.92
CA GLU A 43 -32.82 5.52 -3.84
C GLU A 43 -31.44 4.94 -4.21
N ARG A 44 -30.38 5.68 -3.86
CA ARG A 44 -28.98 5.27 -4.12
C ARG A 44 -28.67 4.01 -3.32
N VAL A 45 -28.17 2.99 -4.00
CA VAL A 45 -27.98 1.66 -3.39
C VAL A 45 -26.61 1.56 -2.72
N GLU A 46 -25.57 2.10 -3.36
CA GLU A 46 -24.19 1.98 -2.92
C GLU A 46 -23.36 3.13 -3.50
N GLU A 47 -22.47 3.71 -2.69
CA GLU A 47 -21.48 4.71 -3.08
C GLU A 47 -20.11 4.26 -2.58
N VAL A 48 -19.18 4.00 -3.50
CA VAL A 48 -17.78 3.70 -3.19
C VAL A 48 -16.94 4.88 -3.63
N GLN A 49 -16.20 5.46 -2.68
CA GLN A 49 -15.19 6.47 -2.96
C GLN A 49 -13.82 5.80 -2.90
N GLU A 50 -13.20 5.60 -4.07
CA GLU A 50 -11.80 5.21 -4.15
C GLU A 50 -10.94 6.44 -4.38
N ALA A 51 -9.94 6.63 -3.53
CA ALA A 51 -9.03 7.75 -3.63
C ALA A 51 -7.59 7.26 -3.57
N VAL A 52 -6.78 7.77 -4.50
CA VAL A 52 -5.32 7.57 -4.51
C VAL A 52 -4.67 8.94 -4.50
N VAL A 53 -3.71 9.12 -3.59
CA VAL A 53 -2.83 10.29 -3.61
C VAL A 53 -1.53 9.86 -4.25
N GLN A 54 -1.08 10.56 -5.29
CA GLN A 54 0.13 10.24 -6.04
C GLN A 54 1.11 11.42 -6.04
N CYS A 55 2.40 11.13 -6.00
CA CYS A 55 3.44 12.14 -6.19
C CYS A 55 3.68 12.38 -7.68
N LEU A 56 3.61 13.63 -8.12
CA LEU A 56 3.79 13.99 -9.53
C LEU A 56 5.25 13.94 -10.00
N ASP A 57 6.22 13.94 -9.09
CA ASP A 57 7.64 13.96 -9.45
C ASP A 57 8.22 12.55 -9.58
N CYS A 58 7.73 11.58 -8.79
CA CYS A 58 8.19 10.20 -8.84
C CYS A 58 7.11 9.19 -9.24
N MET A 59 5.87 9.64 -9.50
CA MET A 59 4.71 8.82 -9.90
C MET A 59 4.34 7.69 -8.94
N HIS A 60 4.79 7.76 -7.68
CA HIS A 60 4.43 6.78 -6.67
C HIS A 60 3.14 7.18 -5.96
N ASP A 61 2.33 6.19 -5.66
CA ASP A 61 1.19 6.35 -4.76
C ASP A 61 1.70 6.62 -3.35
N GLN A 62 0.88 7.31 -2.57
CA GLN A 62 1.17 7.77 -1.21
C GLN A 62 0.24 7.05 -0.26
N PRO A 63 0.51 5.76 0.05
CA PRO A 63 -0.32 4.97 0.93
C PRO A 63 -0.03 5.35 2.38
N HIS A 64 0.38 6.57 2.71
CA HIS A 64 0.24 7.15 4.05
C HIS A 64 -0.80 8.25 4.12
N LEU A 65 -1.42 8.56 2.97
CA LEU A 65 -2.42 9.60 2.82
C LEU A 65 -3.74 8.97 2.39
N THR A 66 -4.83 9.64 2.74
CA THR A 66 -6.18 9.36 2.24
C THR A 66 -6.94 10.67 2.08
N ILE A 67 -8.15 10.60 1.54
CA ILE A 67 -9.06 11.74 1.43
C ILE A 67 -10.22 11.54 2.39
N ASP A 68 -10.44 12.52 3.24
CA ASP A 68 -11.58 12.60 4.15
C ASP A 68 -12.23 13.97 3.99
N GLU A 69 -13.56 13.99 3.80
CA GLU A 69 -14.36 15.21 3.56
C GLU A 69 -13.73 16.19 2.55
N GLY A 70 -13.18 15.64 1.45
CA GLY A 70 -12.54 16.43 0.38
C GLY A 70 -11.16 17.02 0.76
N ARG A 71 -10.52 16.52 1.82
CA ARG A 71 -9.20 16.94 2.27
C ARG A 71 -8.25 15.76 2.36
N VAL A 72 -7.00 15.99 1.97
CA VAL A 72 -5.93 15.00 2.21
C VAL A 72 -5.60 14.99 3.70
N VAL A 73 -5.66 13.80 4.30
CA VAL A 73 -5.36 13.56 5.72
C VAL A 73 -4.35 12.40 5.84
N PRO A 74 -3.52 12.38 6.90
CA PRO A 74 -2.61 11.26 7.12
C PRO A 74 -3.37 10.08 7.71
N ILE A 75 -2.90 8.87 7.42
CA ILE A 75 -3.35 7.67 8.13
C ILE A 75 -2.41 7.42 9.29
N SER A 76 -2.96 7.56 10.51
CA SER A 76 -2.24 7.59 11.78
C SER A 76 -1.30 6.40 11.99
N GLU A 77 -1.70 5.22 11.54
CA GLU A 77 -0.97 3.96 11.75
C GLU A 77 0.28 3.81 10.88
N ARG A 78 0.36 4.55 9.76
CA ARG A 78 1.40 4.32 8.75
C ARG A 78 2.22 5.56 8.40
N TRP A 79 1.71 6.77 8.60
CA TRP A 79 2.41 7.97 8.12
C TRP A 79 3.79 8.18 8.77
N GLU A 80 3.92 7.99 10.09
CA GLU A 80 5.20 8.17 10.77
C GLU A 80 6.23 7.21 10.22
N ARG A 81 5.83 5.95 10.10
CA ARG A 81 6.66 4.88 9.58
C ARG A 81 7.12 5.17 8.15
N MET A 82 6.19 5.53 7.26
CA MET A 82 6.51 5.78 5.87
C MET A 82 7.41 7.00 5.69
N VAL A 83 7.13 8.08 6.42
CA VAL A 83 7.76 9.38 6.16
C VAL A 83 9.04 9.62 6.96
N ALA A 84 9.15 9.03 8.16
CA ALA A 84 10.34 9.12 9.01
C ALA A 84 11.20 7.85 8.94
N GLY A 85 10.69 6.75 8.38
CA GLY A 85 11.42 5.51 8.18
C GLY A 85 12.30 5.51 6.92
N THR A 86 13.04 4.42 6.77
CA THR A 86 13.86 4.09 5.60
C THR A 86 13.29 2.87 4.91
N PRO A 87 13.62 2.61 3.63
CA PRO A 87 13.19 1.39 2.95
C PRO A 87 13.92 0.17 3.53
N TRP A 88 13.17 -0.91 3.72
CA TRP A 88 13.64 -2.22 4.14
C TRP A 88 13.23 -3.23 3.10
N VAL A 89 14.13 -4.18 2.79
CA VAL A 89 13.87 -5.27 1.86
C VAL A 89 13.91 -6.59 2.61
N ALA A 90 12.78 -7.29 2.59
CA ALA A 90 12.60 -8.61 3.16
C ALA A 90 12.56 -9.68 2.05
N SER A 91 13.33 -10.75 2.23
CA SER A 91 13.09 -12.01 1.53
C SER A 91 12.31 -12.90 2.47
N CYS A 92 11.09 -13.27 2.10
CA CYS A 92 10.20 -14.00 2.98
C CYS A 92 9.38 -15.05 2.24
N THR A 93 8.77 -15.91 3.02
CA THR A 93 7.80 -16.88 2.56
C THR A 93 6.52 -16.70 3.37
N VAL A 94 5.36 -16.73 2.73
CA VAL A 94 4.07 -16.78 3.41
C VAL A 94 3.33 -18.02 2.97
N THR A 95 2.93 -18.85 3.94
CA THR A 95 2.15 -20.06 3.70
C THR A 95 0.68 -19.81 4.00
N VAL A 96 -0.18 -19.99 3.01
CA VAL A 96 -1.63 -19.73 3.07
C VAL A 96 -2.42 -20.94 2.60
N ASP A 97 -3.68 -21.04 3.00
CA ASP A 97 -4.60 -22.02 2.44
C ASP A 97 -4.88 -21.72 0.95
N GLN A 98 -4.98 -22.76 0.12
CA GLN A 98 -5.18 -22.61 -1.31
C GLN A 98 -6.51 -21.92 -1.67
N ASP A 99 -7.52 -21.99 -0.79
CA ASP A 99 -8.83 -21.37 -0.98
C ASP A 99 -8.79 -19.85 -0.83
N GLN A 100 -7.73 -19.30 -0.24
CA GLN A 100 -7.47 -17.87 -0.15
C GLN A 100 -6.84 -17.29 -1.44
N VAL A 101 -6.37 -18.15 -2.35
CA VAL A 101 -5.75 -17.75 -3.62
C VAL A 101 -6.76 -17.92 -4.75
N GLU A 102 -7.21 -16.80 -5.31
CA GLU A 102 -8.16 -16.80 -6.43
C GLU A 102 -7.54 -17.41 -7.69
N THR A 103 -6.30 -17.03 -8.02
CA THR A 103 -5.53 -17.62 -9.13
C THR A 103 -4.04 -17.58 -8.85
N CYS A 104 -3.35 -18.68 -9.11
CA CYS A 104 -1.88 -18.75 -9.05
C CYS A 104 -1.23 -18.79 -10.45
N SER A 105 -2.00 -18.54 -11.51
CA SER A 105 -1.50 -18.59 -12.90
C SER A 105 -2.01 -17.45 -13.77
N GLY A 106 -1.25 -17.13 -14.82
CA GLY A 106 -1.57 -16.03 -15.72
C GLY A 106 -1.15 -14.64 -15.19
N PRO A 107 -1.55 -13.56 -15.88
CA PRO A 107 -1.11 -12.19 -15.56
C PRO A 107 -1.51 -11.71 -14.16
N GLU A 108 -2.65 -12.17 -13.65
CA GLU A 108 -3.23 -11.77 -12.35
C GLU A 108 -2.66 -12.56 -11.16
N ALA A 109 -1.84 -13.60 -11.43
CA ALA A 109 -1.32 -14.49 -10.40
C ALA A 109 -0.50 -13.77 -9.33
N ALA A 110 0.33 -12.81 -9.74
CA ALA A 110 1.20 -12.10 -8.81
C ALA A 110 0.38 -11.28 -7.79
N ASP A 111 -0.66 -10.60 -8.25
CA ASP A 111 -1.53 -9.78 -7.40
C ASP A 111 -2.39 -10.67 -6.49
N SER A 112 -2.96 -11.75 -7.03
CA SER A 112 -3.74 -12.71 -6.25
C SER A 112 -2.92 -13.39 -5.15
N LEU A 113 -1.69 -13.84 -5.46
CA LEU A 113 -0.78 -14.43 -4.47
C LEU A 113 -0.29 -13.40 -3.45
N THR A 114 -0.06 -12.15 -3.86
CA THR A 114 0.31 -11.06 -2.96
C THR A 114 -0.83 -10.74 -1.99
N TYR A 115 -2.05 -10.63 -2.50
CA TYR A 115 -3.23 -10.37 -1.68
C TYR A 115 -3.54 -11.52 -0.73
N ALA A 116 -3.36 -12.77 -1.17
CA ALA A 116 -3.47 -13.93 -0.30
C ALA A 116 -2.43 -13.90 0.82
N ALA A 117 -1.18 -13.49 0.53
CA ALA A 117 -0.10 -13.44 1.50
C ALA A 117 -0.22 -12.27 2.52
N PHE A 118 -0.53 -11.06 2.05
CA PHE A 118 -0.41 -9.82 2.83
C PHE A 118 -1.63 -8.89 2.75
N GLY A 119 -2.71 -9.28 2.08
CA GLY A 119 -3.92 -8.47 1.95
C GLY A 119 -3.70 -7.11 1.27
N ASP A 120 -4.42 -6.10 1.74
CA ASP A 120 -4.30 -4.72 1.25
C ASP A 120 -2.90 -4.11 1.46
N PRO A 121 -2.21 -4.31 2.61
CA PRO A 121 -0.83 -3.88 2.75
C PRO A 121 0.08 -4.38 1.61
N GLY A 122 -0.05 -5.66 1.24
CA GLY A 122 0.73 -6.25 0.16
C GLY A 122 0.50 -5.61 -1.21
N THR A 123 -0.74 -5.24 -1.51
CA THR A 123 -1.13 -4.75 -2.85
C THR A 123 -1.10 -3.23 -2.97
N ARG A 124 -1.21 -2.50 -1.85
CA ARG A 124 -1.38 -1.03 -1.84
C ARG A 124 -0.25 -0.28 -1.14
N GLU A 125 0.49 -0.95 -0.26
CA GLU A 125 1.48 -0.27 0.59
C GLU A 125 2.91 -0.73 0.32
N PHE A 126 3.10 -2.05 0.25
CA PHE A 126 4.39 -2.66 0.01
C PHE A 126 4.71 -2.68 -1.49
N PHE A 127 6.00 -2.69 -1.84
CA PHE A 127 6.41 -3.16 -3.17
C PHE A 127 6.69 -4.64 -3.08
N THR A 128 5.73 -5.44 -3.51
CA THR A 128 5.81 -6.90 -3.46
C THR A 128 6.18 -7.48 -4.81
N HIS A 129 7.10 -8.43 -4.78
CA HIS A 129 7.45 -9.23 -5.95
C HIS A 129 7.38 -10.72 -5.60
N VAL A 130 6.37 -11.40 -6.15
CA VAL A 130 6.26 -12.85 -6.07
C VAL A 130 7.35 -13.46 -6.96
N ARG A 131 8.31 -14.15 -6.34
CA ARG A 131 9.40 -14.81 -7.07
C ARG A 131 8.93 -16.12 -7.69
N PHE A 132 8.30 -16.95 -6.86
CA PHE A 132 7.65 -18.19 -7.24
C PHE A 132 6.74 -18.64 -6.10
N HIS A 133 5.88 -19.61 -6.36
CA HIS A 133 5.09 -20.28 -5.35
C HIS A 133 5.20 -21.79 -5.54
N LYS A 134 4.84 -22.54 -4.49
CA LYS A 134 4.72 -24.00 -4.51
C LYS A 134 3.40 -24.39 -3.88
N HIS A 135 2.83 -25.47 -4.35
CA HIS A 135 1.69 -26.11 -3.72
C HIS A 135 2.21 -27.19 -2.77
N ASP A 136 1.67 -27.23 -1.56
CA ASP A 136 1.94 -28.24 -0.55
C ASP A 136 0.62 -28.71 0.05
N GLU A 137 0.11 -29.84 -0.44
CA GLU A 137 -1.23 -30.34 -0.11
C GLU A 137 -2.33 -29.28 -0.33
N GLU A 138 -3.00 -28.83 0.74
CA GLU A 138 -4.05 -27.80 0.72
C GLU A 138 -3.49 -26.38 0.90
N LEU A 139 -2.17 -26.23 0.96
CA LEU A 139 -1.47 -24.97 1.19
C LEU A 139 -0.74 -24.50 -0.07
N ILE A 140 -0.52 -23.20 -0.14
CA ILE A 140 0.37 -22.55 -1.10
C ILE A 140 1.44 -21.79 -0.33
N VAL A 141 2.69 -22.09 -0.67
CA VAL A 141 3.89 -21.47 -0.13
C VAL A 141 4.38 -20.41 -1.11
N VAL A 142 4.13 -19.14 -0.79
CA VAL A 142 4.47 -18.01 -1.66
C VAL A 142 5.82 -17.43 -1.24
N HIS A 143 6.79 -17.41 -2.16
CA HIS A 143 8.09 -16.79 -1.91
C HIS A 143 8.13 -15.38 -2.47
N LEU A 144 8.36 -14.40 -1.60
CA LEU A 144 8.26 -12.97 -1.93
C LEU A 144 9.58 -12.23 -1.64
N LEU A 145 9.85 -11.22 -2.47
CA LEU A 145 10.67 -10.08 -2.09
C LEU A 145 9.72 -8.93 -1.78
N VAL A 146 9.81 -8.37 -0.57
CA VAL A 146 8.94 -7.27 -0.12
C VAL A 146 9.81 -6.09 0.25
N GLU A 147 9.52 -4.93 -0.32
CA GLU A 147 10.05 -3.66 0.15
C GLU A 147 8.95 -2.88 0.88
N LEU A 148 9.28 -2.41 2.08
CA LEU A 148 8.41 -1.58 2.91
C LEU A 148 9.23 -0.50 3.62
N TYR A 149 8.58 0.58 4.04
CA TYR A 149 9.24 1.59 4.86
C TYR A 149 9.07 1.28 6.34
N ALA A 150 10.13 1.43 7.13
CA ALA A 150 10.09 1.29 8.59
C ALA A 150 11.19 2.11 9.27
N ARG A 151 10.98 2.47 10.53
CA ARG A 151 11.95 3.22 11.35
C ARG A 151 13.02 2.33 11.95
N SER A 152 12.79 1.02 12.01
CA SER A 152 13.78 0.02 12.45
C SER A 152 13.48 -1.36 11.85
N ALA A 153 14.42 -2.29 12.02
CA ALA A 153 14.26 -3.68 11.60
C ALA A 153 13.12 -4.37 12.37
N GLU A 154 12.97 -4.05 13.66
CA GLU A 154 11.91 -4.55 14.52
C GLU A 154 10.54 -4.08 14.00
N GLU A 155 10.38 -2.78 13.73
CA GLU A 155 9.13 -2.26 13.19
C GLU A 155 8.83 -2.84 11.79
N ALA A 156 9.84 -3.05 10.94
CA ALA A 156 9.65 -3.73 9.65
C ALA A 156 9.16 -5.17 9.83
N THR A 157 9.67 -5.88 10.83
CA THR A 157 9.26 -7.24 11.15
C THR A 157 7.82 -7.25 11.65
N ASP A 158 7.49 -6.39 12.60
CA ASP A 158 6.15 -6.29 13.19
C ASP A 158 5.09 -5.99 12.13
N VAL A 159 5.38 -5.07 11.19
CA VAL A 159 4.47 -4.73 10.08
C VAL A 159 4.24 -5.90 9.13
N LEU A 160 5.28 -6.67 8.81
CA LEU A 160 5.14 -7.86 7.97
C LEU A 160 4.36 -8.96 8.67
N GLU A 161 4.59 -9.17 9.96
CA GLU A 161 3.89 -10.15 10.78
C GLU A 161 2.41 -9.80 10.93
N GLU A 162 2.08 -8.54 11.22
CA GLU A 162 0.70 -8.05 11.34
C GLU A 162 -0.06 -8.13 10.00
N ALA A 163 0.61 -7.82 8.89
CA ALA A 163 0.00 -7.90 7.57
C ALA A 163 -0.16 -9.35 7.05
N SER A 164 0.61 -10.30 7.57
CA SER A 164 0.59 -11.66 7.04
C SER A 164 -0.74 -12.35 7.34
N ARG A 165 -1.35 -12.90 6.30
CA ARG A 165 -2.61 -13.66 6.41
C ARG A 165 -2.39 -15.15 6.67
N GLY A 166 -1.13 -15.58 6.73
CA GLY A 166 -0.73 -16.96 6.92
C GLY A 166 0.55 -17.06 7.74
N THR A 167 1.24 -18.18 7.65
CA THR A 167 2.50 -18.36 8.37
C THR A 167 3.63 -17.66 7.63
N LEU A 168 4.15 -16.57 8.23
CA LEU A 168 5.30 -15.82 7.73
C LEU A 168 6.62 -16.46 8.18
N GLU A 169 7.55 -16.62 7.25
CA GLU A 169 8.95 -16.97 7.52
C GLU A 169 9.88 -15.95 6.85
N LEU A 170 10.57 -15.14 7.67
CA LEU A 170 11.59 -14.20 7.21
C LEU A 170 12.92 -14.93 6.98
N THR A 171 13.37 -14.99 5.73
CA THR A 171 14.71 -15.53 5.39
C THR A 171 15.80 -14.48 5.62
N SER A 172 15.52 -13.23 5.29
CA SER A 172 16.43 -12.10 5.51
C SER A 172 15.66 -10.79 5.52
N LEU A 173 16.18 -9.81 6.25
CA LEU A 173 15.68 -8.44 6.29
C LEU A 173 16.89 -7.50 6.32
N ALA A 174 16.90 -6.49 5.45
CA ALA A 174 17.97 -5.50 5.40
C ALA A 174 17.43 -4.12 5.06
N GLU A 175 17.99 -3.09 5.69
CA GLU A 175 17.77 -1.71 5.29
C GLU A 175 18.38 -1.49 3.89
N GLU A 176 17.60 -0.95 2.97
CA GLU A 176 18.08 -0.62 1.63
C GLU A 176 18.71 0.77 1.65
N SER A 177 20.02 0.83 1.37
CA SER A 177 20.71 2.10 1.22
C SER A 177 20.29 2.76 -0.09
N ARG A 178 19.20 3.53 -0.06
CA ARG A 178 18.87 4.46 -1.15
C ARG A 178 19.53 5.80 -0.87
N PRO A 179 20.27 6.39 -1.82
CA PRO A 179 20.62 7.79 -1.68
C PRO A 179 19.32 8.59 -1.53
N PRO A 180 19.26 9.58 -0.62
CA PRO A 180 18.07 10.42 -0.49
C PRO A 180 17.75 10.97 -1.89
N ALA A 181 16.49 10.92 -2.29
CA ALA A 181 16.04 11.36 -3.62
C ALA A 181 16.40 12.83 -3.92
N HIS A 182 16.83 13.58 -2.91
CA HIS A 182 17.47 14.87 -3.04
C HIS A 182 18.96 14.77 -2.65
N ALA A 183 19.80 14.42 -3.63
CA ALA A 183 21.01 15.21 -3.79
C ALA A 183 20.53 16.59 -4.28
N ALA A 184 20.35 17.51 -3.34
CA ALA A 184 20.03 18.90 -3.64
C ALA A 184 21.25 19.56 -4.30
N ASP A 185 21.48 19.27 -5.57
CA ASP A 185 22.30 20.06 -6.50
C ASP A 185 22.17 19.47 -7.91
N GLU A 186 21.07 19.76 -8.59
CA GLU A 186 21.04 19.85 -10.06
C GLU A 186 19.77 20.60 -10.47
N ALA A 187 19.84 21.92 -10.33
CA ALA A 187 18.97 22.82 -11.06
C ALA A 187 19.41 22.84 -12.53
N HIS A 188 18.50 22.48 -13.43
CA HIS A 188 18.59 22.79 -14.86
C HIS A 188 17.28 23.41 -15.34
#